data_AF-A0A948SPI3-F1
#
_entry.id   AF-A0A948SPI3-F1
#
_cell.length_a   1.000
_cell.length_b   1.000
_cell.length_c   1.000
_cell.angle_alpha   90.00
_cell.angle_beta   90.00
_cell.angle_gamma   90.00
#
_symmetry.space_group_name_H-M   'P 1'
#
loop_
_entity.id
_entity.type
_entity.pdbx_description
1 polymer ?
#
loop_
_entity_poly.entity_id
_entity_poly.type
_entity_poly.pdbx_seq_one_letter_code
_entity_poly.pdbx_strand_id
1 'polypeptide(L)'
;MQKQIMGVAALGAALAIGDASHAQAVQWKVSDGGNGHWYAIDLSPMWWSAWNDRAAHLGARLASITSVAEQERVEVLIGPMSNGGYPQLLWLGAVRRDCSWAWTSSEVWEFTYWSQGNPNGGCTDAQLGIFVNQTLPQFNLGWDDCICPNNGEPTGAVLEWSADCNGDGIVDYGQCRDGSLPDYNGNSIPDCCEQGTACVVGSYPVQWRVSDGGNGHWYQLSPALRTWPAARAFAEDLGGHLVTVNSADEDGFVVGLTTVPPPGSGRNCWLGGFQQEGACEPACGWTWVTGEEFSFTNWLPNEPNNISGDDKYLNIWITGQWNDASPWHTAESVIEWSADCNNDGIVDKGQILRGQLADTDNDGIPNVCECVCDVFRDFNVNGIDLGVLLGQWGPANQFTVTDFNGDGVVDGSDLGQLLAAWGPCPN
;
A
#
# COMPACT_ATOMS: atom_id res chain seq x y z
N MET A 1 28.73 -20.51 30.54
CA MET A 1 29.20 -19.17 30.98
C MET A 1 28.03 -18.47 31.63
N GLN A 2 28.23 -17.82 32.78
CA GLN A 2 27.18 -17.11 33.52
C GLN A 2 26.54 -16.01 32.66
N LYS A 3 25.20 -15.96 32.65
CA LYS A 3 24.41 -14.86 32.07
C LYS A 3 24.78 -13.55 32.77
N GLN A 4 25.39 -12.62 32.05
CA GLN A 4 25.41 -11.20 32.40
C GLN A 4 24.52 -10.48 31.39
N ILE A 5 23.28 -10.21 31.79
CA ILE A 5 22.38 -9.31 31.07
C ILE A 5 22.87 -7.89 31.41
N MET A 6 23.43 -7.19 30.43
CA MET A 6 23.65 -5.74 30.56
C MET A 6 22.30 -5.05 30.46
N GLY A 7 21.97 -4.23 31.46
CA GLY A 7 20.67 -3.59 31.57
C GLY A 7 20.33 -2.75 30.35
N VAL A 8 19.30 -3.16 29.62
CA VAL A 8 18.67 -2.36 28.57
C VAL A 8 17.59 -1.52 29.23
N ALA A 9 17.68 -0.20 29.04
CA ALA A 9 16.72 0.75 29.56
C ALA A 9 15.32 0.47 28.97
N ALA A 10 14.31 0.48 29.85
CA ALA A 10 12.92 0.31 29.47
C ALA A 10 12.48 1.43 28.51
N LEU A 11 12.23 1.07 27.26
CA LEU A 11 11.43 1.86 26.32
C LEU A 11 9.99 1.36 26.42
N GLY A 12 9.08 2.29 26.67
CA GLY A 12 7.76 2.04 27.24
C GLY A 12 6.69 1.52 26.28
N ALA A 13 5.67 0.96 26.94
CA ALA A 13 4.28 0.77 26.54
C ALA A 13 4.00 -0.07 25.28
N ALA A 14 3.88 -1.40 25.47
CA ALA A 14 3.03 -2.22 24.61
C ALA A 14 1.58 -2.12 25.12
N LEU A 15 0.69 -1.57 24.29
CA LEU A 15 -0.75 -1.55 24.51
C LEU A 15 -1.28 -2.98 24.45
N ALA A 16 -1.84 -3.46 25.56
CA ALA A 16 -2.76 -4.59 25.54
C ALA A 16 -4.10 -4.10 24.98
N ILE A 17 -4.43 -4.50 23.76
CA ILE A 17 -5.77 -4.33 23.18
C ILE A 17 -6.33 -5.71 22.88
N GLY A 18 -7.41 -6.04 23.58
CA GLY A 18 -8.30 -7.12 23.21
C GLY A 18 -9.13 -6.67 22.02
N ASP A 19 -8.70 -7.05 20.83
CA ASP A 19 -9.51 -7.65 19.77
C ASP A 19 -8.55 -8.08 18.65
N ALA A 20 -8.83 -9.21 18.03
CA ALA A 20 -7.97 -9.94 17.11
C ALA A 20 -7.78 -9.23 15.76
N SER A 21 -6.99 -8.15 15.75
CA SER A 21 -6.38 -7.58 14.55
C SER A 21 -4.89 -7.43 14.79
N HIS A 22 -4.07 -7.96 13.88
CA HIS A 22 -2.60 -8.03 13.92
C HIS A 22 -1.96 -6.96 14.83
N ALA A 23 -1.27 -7.38 15.89
CA ALA A 23 -0.46 -6.46 16.68
C ALA A 23 0.43 -5.69 15.70
N GLN A 24 0.48 -4.34 15.82
CA GLN A 24 1.26 -3.53 14.89
C GLN A 24 2.70 -4.04 14.90
N ALA A 25 3.16 -4.60 13.77
CA ALA A 25 4.50 -5.14 13.70
C ALA A 25 5.51 -4.00 13.94
N VAL A 26 6.63 -4.35 14.55
CA VAL A 26 7.68 -3.40 14.90
C VAL A 26 8.93 -3.74 14.12
N GLN A 27 9.47 -2.76 13.39
CA GLN A 27 10.73 -2.92 12.69
C GLN A 27 11.89 -3.06 13.69
N TRP A 28 12.83 -3.94 13.40
CA TRP A 28 14.16 -3.92 13.98
C TRP A 28 15.12 -3.21 13.02
N LYS A 29 15.17 -1.89 13.13
CA LYS A 29 15.86 -1.03 12.17
C LYS A 29 17.35 -1.35 12.10
N VAL A 30 17.90 -1.32 10.89
CA VAL A 30 19.36 -1.44 10.65
C VAL A 30 20.13 -0.32 11.35
N SER A 31 19.57 0.89 11.41
CA SER A 31 20.14 2.03 12.16
C SER A 31 20.36 1.74 13.65
N ASP A 32 19.57 0.82 14.20
CA ASP A 32 19.58 0.45 15.60
C ASP A 32 20.37 -0.86 15.82
N GLY A 33 21.12 -1.30 14.81
CA GLY A 33 21.89 -2.55 14.82
C GLY A 33 21.08 -3.79 14.48
N GLY A 34 19.88 -3.63 13.89
CA GLY A 34 19.01 -4.72 13.48
C GLY A 34 19.20 -5.22 12.06
N ASN A 35 18.38 -6.20 11.68
CA ASN A 35 18.35 -6.82 10.36
C ASN A 35 17.37 -6.15 9.38
N GLY A 36 16.62 -5.13 9.81
CA GLY A 36 15.61 -4.44 8.99
C GLY A 36 14.25 -5.13 8.95
N HIS A 37 14.13 -6.34 9.50
CA HIS A 37 12.91 -7.14 9.50
C HIS A 37 11.85 -6.54 10.44
N TRP A 38 10.59 -6.90 10.23
CA TRP A 38 9.47 -6.52 11.09
C TRP A 38 8.98 -7.72 11.89
N TYR A 39 8.65 -7.51 13.16
CA TYR A 39 8.19 -8.58 14.04
C TYR A 39 6.87 -8.23 14.72
N ALA A 40 5.99 -9.22 14.86
CA ALA A 40 4.75 -9.12 15.63
C ALA A 40 4.53 -10.37 16.47
N ILE A 41 3.72 -10.24 17.53
CA ILE A 41 3.21 -11.38 18.29
C ILE A 41 1.70 -11.44 18.07
N ASP A 42 1.19 -12.58 17.64
CA ASP A 42 -0.23 -12.88 17.62
C ASP A 42 -0.51 -14.04 18.57
N LEU A 43 -1.47 -13.85 19.46
CA LEU A 43 -1.80 -14.79 20.55
C LEU A 43 -2.96 -15.71 20.20
N SER A 44 -3.47 -15.64 18.96
CA SER A 44 -4.53 -16.52 18.47
C SER A 44 -4.12 -17.97 18.69
N PRO A 45 -4.92 -18.77 19.43
CA PRO A 45 -4.54 -20.14 19.75
C PRO A 45 -4.67 -21.01 18.50
N MET A 46 -3.56 -21.24 17.80
CA MET A 46 -3.50 -22.06 16.59
C MET A 46 -2.37 -23.09 16.67
N TRP A 47 -2.50 -24.14 15.86
CA TRP A 47 -1.46 -25.14 15.68
C TRP A 47 -0.35 -24.59 14.79
N TRP A 48 0.88 -25.09 14.96
CA TRP A 48 2.04 -24.64 14.18
C TRP A 48 1.78 -24.65 12.66
N SER A 49 1.16 -25.70 12.12
CA SER A 49 0.86 -25.79 10.69
C SER A 49 -0.13 -24.73 10.23
N ALA A 50 -1.19 -24.49 11.02
CA ALA A 50 -2.16 -23.45 10.72
C ALA A 50 -1.55 -22.04 10.83
N TRP A 51 -0.60 -21.86 11.75
CA TRP A 51 0.19 -20.64 11.85
C TRP A 51 1.11 -20.46 10.64
N ASN A 52 1.76 -21.52 10.18
CA ASN A 52 2.63 -21.49 9.01
C ASN A 52 1.84 -21.07 7.75
N ASP A 53 0.63 -21.61 7.58
CA ASP A 53 -0.25 -21.22 6.46
C ASP A 53 -0.76 -19.78 6.62
N ARG A 54 -1.19 -19.39 7.83
CA ARG A 54 -1.66 -18.03 8.11
C ARG A 54 -0.57 -16.98 7.93
N ALA A 55 0.65 -17.24 8.39
CA ALA A 55 1.78 -16.32 8.24
C ALA A 55 2.05 -16.05 6.76
N ALA A 56 2.07 -17.09 5.92
CA ALA A 56 2.23 -16.94 4.47
C ALA A 56 1.12 -16.08 3.84
N HIS A 57 -0.13 -16.23 4.27
CA HIS A 57 -1.25 -15.39 3.82
C HIS A 57 -1.16 -13.93 4.27
N LEU A 58 -0.30 -13.62 5.24
CA LEU A 58 -0.05 -12.26 5.72
C LEU A 58 1.24 -11.67 5.14
N GLY A 59 1.84 -12.28 4.11
CA GLY A 59 3.15 -11.88 3.60
C GLY A 59 4.29 -12.08 4.60
N ALA A 60 4.03 -12.81 5.67
CA ALA A 60 4.95 -13.08 6.77
C ALA A 60 5.47 -14.52 6.70
N ARG A 61 6.31 -14.85 7.67
CA ARG A 61 6.59 -16.22 8.08
C ARG A 61 6.62 -16.33 9.59
N LEU A 62 6.57 -17.56 10.09
CA LEU A 62 6.95 -17.80 11.47
C LEU A 62 8.43 -17.44 11.65
N ALA A 63 8.72 -16.65 12.68
CA ALA A 63 10.02 -16.02 12.83
C ALA A 63 11.16 -17.04 12.95
N SER A 64 12.26 -16.76 12.26
CA SER A 64 13.57 -17.34 12.54
C SER A 64 14.33 -16.48 13.55
N ILE A 65 15.25 -17.10 14.27
CA ILE A 65 16.14 -16.40 15.20
C ILE A 65 17.54 -16.92 14.97
N THR A 66 18.39 -16.07 14.44
CA THR A 66 19.72 -16.40 13.92
C THR A 66 20.85 -15.80 14.76
N SER A 67 20.53 -14.95 15.75
CA SER A 67 21.52 -14.32 16.62
C SER A 67 20.99 -14.04 18.03
N VAL A 68 21.91 -13.79 18.96
CA VAL A 68 21.57 -13.34 20.33
C VAL A 68 20.82 -12.00 20.29
N ALA A 69 21.24 -11.07 19.44
CA ALA A 69 20.60 -9.75 19.35
C ALA A 69 19.15 -9.86 18.84
N GLU A 70 18.89 -10.78 17.90
CA GLU A 70 17.54 -11.06 17.41
C GLU A 70 16.67 -11.72 18.48
N GLN A 71 17.23 -12.68 19.22
CA GLN A 71 16.55 -13.28 20.37
C GLN A 71 16.17 -12.19 21.39
N GLU A 72 17.12 -11.34 21.80
CA GLU A 72 16.86 -10.23 22.73
C GLU A 72 15.79 -9.26 22.19
N ARG A 73 15.75 -9.02 20.88
CA ARG A 73 14.71 -8.18 20.24
C ARG A 73 13.32 -8.81 20.38
N VAL A 74 13.20 -10.11 20.11
CA VAL A 74 11.95 -10.85 20.30
C VAL A 74 11.55 -10.89 21.78
N GLU A 75 12.51 -11.05 22.70
CA GLU A 75 12.25 -10.99 24.15
C GLU A 75 11.70 -9.62 24.59
N VAL A 76 12.20 -8.52 24.02
CA VAL A 76 11.66 -7.18 24.27
C VAL A 76 10.23 -7.02 23.74
N LEU A 77 9.93 -7.59 22.56
CA LEU A 77 8.59 -7.57 21.98
C LEU A 77 7.59 -8.36 22.84
N ILE A 78 8.04 -9.49 23.40
CA ILE A 78 7.27 -10.25 24.40
C ILE A 78 7.11 -9.41 25.68
N GLY A 79 8.15 -8.72 26.14
CA GLY A 79 8.08 -7.79 27.27
C GLY A 79 7.82 -8.45 28.64
N PRO A 80 7.94 -7.69 29.75
CA PRO A 80 7.68 -8.17 31.10
C PRO A 80 6.16 -8.20 31.38
N MET A 81 5.44 -9.11 30.73
CA MET A 81 3.99 -9.19 30.86
C MET A 81 3.62 -9.78 32.22
N SER A 82 3.26 -8.88 33.15
CA SER A 82 2.86 -9.23 34.52
C SER A 82 1.38 -9.63 34.57
N ASN A 83 1.14 -10.84 35.08
CA ASN A 83 -0.15 -11.41 35.51
C ASN A 83 -1.28 -11.53 34.48
N GLY A 84 -1.46 -12.76 33.99
CA GLY A 84 -2.79 -13.34 33.73
C GLY A 84 -3.14 -13.56 32.26
N GLY A 85 -2.92 -14.78 31.75
CA GLY A 85 -3.67 -15.34 30.62
C GLY A 85 -2.91 -15.70 29.35
N TYR A 86 -1.59 -15.51 29.27
CA TYR A 86 -0.83 -15.84 28.06
C TYR A 86 -0.48 -17.33 27.95
N PRO A 87 -0.38 -17.87 26.73
CA PRO A 87 0.02 -19.26 26.55
C PRO A 87 1.49 -19.46 26.95
N GLN A 88 1.81 -20.67 27.43
CA GLN A 88 3.16 -21.01 27.94
C GLN A 88 4.24 -21.10 26.85
N LEU A 89 3.86 -20.93 25.58
CA LEU A 89 4.71 -21.14 24.43
C LEU A 89 4.31 -20.21 23.28
N LEU A 90 5.26 -19.71 22.49
CA LEU A 90 4.98 -19.05 21.22
C LEU A 90 5.71 -19.77 20.09
N TRP A 91 5.02 -20.07 19.00
CA TRP A 91 5.62 -20.77 17.86
C TRP A 91 6.68 -19.94 17.14
N LEU A 92 7.74 -20.63 16.69
CA LEU A 92 8.78 -20.15 15.78
C LEU A 92 8.80 -20.97 14.50
N GLY A 93 9.50 -20.48 13.48
CA GLY A 93 9.49 -21.06 12.13
C GLY A 93 10.37 -22.29 11.92
N ALA A 94 10.80 -22.97 12.98
CA ALA A 94 11.69 -24.11 12.86
C ALA A 94 10.98 -25.46 13.05
N VAL A 95 11.41 -26.43 12.25
CA VAL A 95 10.96 -27.81 12.30
C VAL A 95 12.15 -28.75 12.43
N ARG A 96 11.97 -29.84 13.18
CA ARG A 96 12.90 -30.96 13.23
C ARG A 96 12.37 -32.10 12.37
N ARG A 97 13.18 -32.59 11.45
CA ARG A 97 12.94 -33.81 10.66
C ARG A 97 14.24 -34.60 10.60
N ASP A 98 14.16 -35.93 10.68
CA ASP A 98 15.35 -36.82 10.64
C ASP A 98 16.47 -36.36 11.61
N CYS A 99 16.10 -36.10 12.87
CA CYS A 99 16.97 -35.58 13.93
C CYS A 99 17.63 -34.21 13.66
N SER A 100 17.26 -33.52 12.59
CA SER A 100 17.92 -32.27 12.16
C SER A 100 16.93 -31.11 12.18
N TRP A 101 17.34 -30.00 12.76
CA TRP A 101 16.55 -28.77 12.77
C TRP A 101 16.82 -27.94 11.52
N ALA A 102 15.77 -27.32 10.99
CA ALA A 102 15.85 -26.36 9.91
C ALA A 102 14.80 -25.26 10.09
N TRP A 103 15.16 -24.04 9.72
CA TRP A 103 14.22 -22.93 9.59
C TRP A 103 13.41 -23.07 8.30
N THR A 104 12.12 -22.76 8.36
CA THR A 104 11.25 -22.63 7.17
C THR A 104 11.66 -21.44 6.29
N SER A 105 12.35 -20.45 6.85
CA SER A 105 12.96 -19.33 6.13
C SER A 105 14.13 -19.74 5.21
N SER A 106 14.61 -20.99 5.32
CA SER A 106 15.84 -21.48 4.68
C SER A 106 17.14 -20.85 5.18
N GLU A 107 17.10 -20.06 6.24
CA GLU A 107 18.31 -19.57 6.91
C GLU A 107 19.07 -20.71 7.58
N VAL A 108 20.37 -20.47 7.78
CA VAL A 108 21.27 -21.49 8.31
C VAL A 108 20.98 -21.74 9.80
N TRP A 109 20.80 -23.01 10.16
CA TRP A 109 20.66 -23.43 11.57
C TRP A 109 22.04 -23.48 12.25
N GLU A 110 22.58 -22.33 12.67
CA GLU A 110 23.86 -22.22 13.37
C GLU A 110 23.76 -21.67 14.79
N PHE A 111 22.64 -21.00 15.11
CA PHE A 111 22.36 -20.44 16.41
C PHE A 111 21.31 -21.26 17.15
N THR A 112 21.50 -21.45 18.46
CA THR A 112 20.52 -22.10 19.32
C THR A 112 20.36 -21.38 20.63
N TYR A 113 19.13 -21.30 21.13
CA TYR A 113 18.82 -20.65 22.41
C TYR A 113 17.92 -21.52 23.31
N TRP A 114 18.29 -22.81 23.45
CA TRP A 114 17.50 -23.79 24.21
C TRP A 114 17.32 -23.41 25.69
N SER A 115 16.12 -23.65 26.20
CA SER A 115 15.86 -23.69 27.63
C SER A 115 16.67 -24.81 28.30
N GLN A 116 16.91 -24.66 29.61
CA GLN A 116 17.65 -25.67 30.37
C GLN A 116 16.93 -27.02 30.31
N GLY A 117 17.64 -28.05 29.82
CA GLY A 117 17.09 -29.39 29.65
C GLY A 117 16.57 -29.70 28.25
N ASN A 118 16.54 -28.72 27.34
CA ASN A 118 16.10 -28.87 25.96
C ASN A 118 17.28 -28.88 24.97
N PRO A 119 17.13 -29.47 23.77
CA PRO A 119 15.94 -30.20 23.30
C PRO A 119 15.81 -31.58 23.98
N ASN A 120 14.58 -31.96 24.38
CA ASN A 120 14.29 -33.14 25.18
C ASN A 120 13.46 -34.22 24.45
N GLY A 121 12.87 -33.90 23.30
CA GLY A 121 11.98 -34.78 22.53
C GLY A 121 12.66 -35.87 21.71
N GLY A 122 13.98 -36.01 21.83
CA GLY A 122 14.77 -37.02 21.12
C GLY A 122 14.83 -36.77 19.60
N CYS A 123 14.76 -37.83 18.80
CA CYS A 123 14.85 -37.76 17.34
C CYS A 123 13.48 -37.75 16.63
N THR A 124 12.42 -37.37 17.34
CA THR A 124 11.06 -37.31 16.78
C THR A 124 10.84 -36.01 16.02
N ASP A 125 9.91 -36.01 15.06
CA ASP A 125 9.49 -34.76 14.41
C ASP A 125 8.96 -33.79 15.47
N ALA A 126 9.44 -32.55 15.42
CA ALA A 126 9.10 -31.52 16.41
C ALA A 126 9.07 -30.14 15.77
N GLN A 127 8.40 -29.22 16.46
CA GLN A 127 8.30 -27.81 16.10
C GLN A 127 8.93 -26.97 17.21
N LEU A 128 9.50 -25.83 16.84
CA LEU A 128 10.17 -24.97 17.79
C LEU A 128 9.19 -23.96 18.40
N GLY A 129 9.26 -23.77 19.72
CA GLY A 129 8.60 -22.65 20.38
C GLY A 129 9.48 -21.97 21.41
N ILE A 130 9.20 -20.70 21.69
CA ILE A 130 9.76 -19.98 22.83
C ILE A 130 8.94 -20.32 24.06
N PHE A 131 9.57 -20.93 25.06
CA PHE A 131 8.93 -21.21 26.33
C PHE A 131 8.90 -19.97 27.21
N VAL A 132 7.71 -19.59 27.66
CA VAL A 132 7.50 -18.40 28.51
C VAL A 132 7.38 -18.86 29.97
N ASN A 133 8.52 -18.96 30.66
CA ASN A 133 8.52 -19.39 32.07
C ASN A 133 8.10 -18.24 33.01
N GLN A 134 6.85 -18.27 33.46
CA GLN A 134 6.24 -17.25 34.34
C GLN A 134 6.68 -17.34 35.82
N THR A 135 7.45 -18.36 36.21
CA THR A 135 7.76 -18.64 37.63
C THR A 135 9.17 -18.21 38.07
N LEU A 136 10.02 -17.78 37.14
CA LEU A 136 11.39 -17.35 37.45
C LEU A 136 11.47 -15.82 37.64
N PRO A 137 12.26 -15.32 38.61
CA PRO A 137 12.43 -13.88 38.87
C PRO A 137 13.06 -13.10 37.70
N GLN A 138 13.66 -13.83 36.76
CA GLN A 138 14.26 -13.36 35.53
C GLN A 138 13.55 -14.12 34.41
N PHE A 139 12.79 -13.41 33.59
CA PHE A 139 12.11 -13.95 32.40
C PHE A 139 13.12 -14.81 31.62
N ASN A 140 12.91 -16.12 31.58
CA ASN A 140 13.81 -17.03 30.88
C ASN A 140 13.08 -17.54 29.63
N LEU A 141 13.28 -16.82 28.51
CA LEU A 141 12.61 -17.05 27.23
C LEU A 141 13.46 -17.96 26.31
N GLY A 142 13.76 -19.17 26.77
CA GLY A 142 14.52 -20.15 25.99
C GLY A 142 13.63 -21.04 25.12
N TRP A 143 14.21 -21.69 24.12
CA TRP A 143 13.48 -22.54 23.19
C TRP A 143 13.11 -23.91 23.78
N ASP A 144 12.00 -24.46 23.30
CA ASP A 144 11.52 -25.80 23.61
C ASP A 144 11.15 -26.54 22.32
N ASP A 145 11.39 -27.85 22.31
CA ASP A 145 11.07 -28.72 21.19
C ASP A 145 9.72 -29.41 21.40
N CYS A 146 8.67 -28.76 20.89
CA CYS A 146 7.31 -29.27 21.00
C CYS A 146 7.12 -30.48 20.10
N ILE A 147 6.71 -31.60 20.70
CA ILE A 147 6.36 -32.82 19.99
C ILE A 147 4.90 -32.73 19.50
N CYS A 148 4.67 -32.63 18.19
CA CYS A 148 3.34 -32.82 17.62
C CYS A 148 2.99 -34.32 17.51
N PRO A 149 1.74 -34.75 17.84
CA PRO A 149 0.55 -33.97 18.18
C PRO A 149 0.00 -34.17 19.62
N ASN A 150 0.71 -34.82 20.55
CA ASN A 150 0.06 -35.26 21.80
C ASN A 150 0.06 -34.25 22.96
N ASN A 151 0.90 -33.20 22.96
CA ASN A 151 1.08 -32.35 24.15
C ASN A 151 1.21 -30.82 23.89
N GLY A 152 1.08 -30.32 22.67
CA GLY A 152 1.12 -28.87 22.40
C GLY A 152 -0.28 -28.27 22.44
N GLU A 153 -0.59 -27.37 23.36
CA GLU A 153 -1.85 -26.62 23.27
C GLU A 153 -1.76 -25.63 22.09
N PRO A 154 -2.87 -25.40 21.35
CA PRO A 154 -2.90 -24.34 20.35
C PRO A 154 -2.52 -23.02 21.01
N THR A 155 -1.58 -22.31 20.41
CA THR A 155 -0.96 -21.13 21.02
C THR A 155 -0.65 -20.07 19.96
N GLY A 156 -0.22 -18.89 20.41
CA GLY A 156 0.26 -17.82 19.56
C GLY A 156 1.61 -18.09 18.90
N ALA A 157 2.05 -17.13 18.10
CA ALA A 157 3.27 -17.21 17.30
C ALA A 157 4.01 -15.87 17.26
N VAL A 158 5.31 -15.95 16.98
CA VAL A 158 6.11 -14.81 16.55
C VAL A 158 6.11 -14.79 15.02
N LEU A 159 5.65 -13.68 14.45
CA LEU A 159 5.62 -13.43 13.02
C LEU A 159 6.80 -12.53 12.63
N GLU A 160 7.34 -12.77 11.45
CA GLU A 160 8.44 -12.00 10.86
C GLU A 160 8.11 -11.64 9.41
N TRP A 161 8.31 -10.38 9.03
CA TRP A 161 8.35 -9.95 7.63
C TRP A 161 9.75 -9.51 7.26
N SER A 162 10.23 -10.04 6.15
CA SER A 162 11.58 -9.83 5.62
C SER A 162 11.67 -9.97 4.11
N ALA A 163 10.53 -10.10 3.43
CA ALA A 163 10.47 -10.03 1.97
C ALA A 163 10.86 -8.63 1.51
N ASP A 164 11.65 -8.59 0.44
CA ASP A 164 12.05 -7.39 -0.31
C ASP A 164 12.06 -7.83 -1.77
N CYS A 165 10.89 -7.83 -2.39
CA CYS A 165 10.70 -8.44 -3.71
C CYS A 165 11.31 -7.58 -4.82
N ASN A 166 11.52 -6.28 -4.56
CA ASN A 166 12.08 -5.33 -5.51
C ASN A 166 13.60 -5.13 -5.32
N GLY A 167 14.17 -5.62 -4.22
CA GLY A 167 15.59 -5.60 -3.91
C GLY A 167 16.12 -4.21 -3.56
N ASP A 168 15.26 -3.29 -3.11
CA ASP A 168 15.65 -1.93 -2.76
C ASP A 168 16.26 -1.81 -1.35
N GLY A 169 16.27 -2.90 -0.59
CA GLY A 169 16.78 -2.98 0.77
C GLY A 169 15.78 -2.55 1.84
N ILE A 170 14.52 -2.30 1.48
CA ILE A 170 13.41 -2.02 2.37
C ILE A 170 12.49 -3.25 2.37
N VAL A 171 12.03 -3.65 3.55
CA VAL A 171 11.10 -4.77 3.66
C VAL A 171 9.72 -4.36 3.15
N ASP A 172 9.15 -5.17 2.25
CA ASP A 172 7.88 -4.98 1.56
C ASP A 172 6.72 -4.65 2.52
N TYR A 173 6.66 -5.31 3.69
CA TYR A 173 5.67 -5.03 4.73
C TYR A 173 5.67 -3.55 5.16
N GLY A 174 6.86 -2.97 5.30
CA GLY A 174 7.02 -1.56 5.63
C GLY A 174 6.45 -0.67 4.53
N GLN A 175 6.70 -1.03 3.28
CA GLN A 175 6.27 -0.28 2.09
C GLN A 175 4.77 -0.38 1.84
N CYS A 176 4.15 -1.53 2.08
CA CYS A 176 2.69 -1.67 2.09
C CYS A 176 2.07 -0.81 3.19
N ARG A 177 2.69 -0.82 4.37
CA ARG A 177 2.18 -0.09 5.54
C ARG A 177 2.26 1.41 5.37
N ASP A 178 3.36 1.95 4.84
CA ASP A 178 3.52 3.39 4.60
C ASP A 178 2.91 3.87 3.27
N GLY A 179 2.46 2.93 2.43
CA GLY A 179 1.78 3.20 1.16
C GLY A 179 2.72 3.44 -0.02
N SER A 180 4.04 3.27 0.15
CA SER A 180 5.01 3.40 -0.94
C SER A 180 4.90 2.29 -2.01
N LEU A 181 4.36 1.12 -1.63
CA LEU A 181 3.92 0.08 -2.56
C LEU A 181 2.44 -0.28 -2.31
N PRO A 182 1.65 -0.55 -3.37
CA PRO A 182 0.24 -0.90 -3.24
C PRO A 182 0.06 -2.31 -2.66
N ASP A 183 -0.90 -2.43 -1.74
CA ASP A 183 -1.43 -3.67 -1.17
C ASP A 183 -2.96 -3.53 -1.08
N TYR A 184 -3.63 -3.65 -2.23
CA TYR A 184 -5.07 -3.42 -2.32
C TYR A 184 -5.89 -4.51 -1.64
N ASN A 185 -5.37 -5.74 -1.58
CA ASN A 185 -6.04 -6.87 -0.96
C ASN A 185 -5.77 -6.97 0.57
N GLY A 186 -4.85 -6.17 1.10
CA GLY A 186 -4.55 -6.06 2.53
C GLY A 186 -3.79 -7.25 3.11
N ASN A 187 -3.13 -8.06 2.27
CA ASN A 187 -2.39 -9.25 2.70
C ASN A 187 -0.93 -8.93 3.08
N SER A 188 -0.52 -7.66 3.05
CA SER A 188 0.82 -7.16 3.35
C SER A 188 1.92 -7.68 2.41
N ILE A 189 1.53 -8.10 1.21
CA ILE A 189 2.40 -8.39 0.07
C ILE A 189 2.08 -7.34 -1.00
N PRO A 190 3.07 -6.64 -1.56
CA PRO A 190 2.81 -5.72 -2.64
C PRO A 190 2.16 -6.43 -3.83
N ASP A 191 1.09 -5.87 -4.40
CA ASP A 191 0.36 -6.48 -5.51
C ASP A 191 1.28 -6.74 -6.73
N CYS A 192 2.27 -5.88 -6.93
CA CYS A 192 3.28 -6.05 -7.97
C CYS A 192 4.14 -7.31 -7.77
N CYS A 193 4.45 -7.69 -6.53
CA CYS A 193 5.16 -8.94 -6.23
C CYS A 193 4.28 -10.14 -6.58
N GLU A 194 2.99 -10.09 -6.27
CA GLU A 194 2.03 -11.17 -6.55
C GLU A 194 1.80 -11.36 -8.06
N GLN A 195 1.77 -10.26 -8.80
CA GLN A 195 1.60 -10.25 -10.26
C GLN A 195 2.91 -10.54 -11.03
N GLY A 196 4.05 -10.61 -10.35
CA GLY A 196 5.36 -10.78 -10.99
C GLY A 196 5.78 -9.59 -11.86
N THR A 197 5.31 -8.38 -11.52
CA THR A 197 5.68 -7.13 -12.19
C THR A 197 6.73 -6.36 -11.38
N ALA A 198 7.40 -5.39 -12.00
CA ALA A 198 8.45 -4.63 -11.33
C ALA A 198 7.83 -3.64 -10.32
N CYS A 199 8.07 -3.86 -9.03
CA CYS A 199 7.66 -2.98 -7.95
C CYS A 199 8.54 -1.71 -7.89
N VAL A 200 8.12 -0.69 -8.64
CA VAL A 200 8.79 0.63 -8.67
C VAL A 200 7.97 1.63 -7.85
N VAL A 201 8.54 2.11 -6.74
CA VAL A 201 7.94 3.15 -5.90
C VAL A 201 7.56 4.37 -6.74
N GLY A 202 6.36 4.92 -6.50
CA GLY A 202 5.84 6.09 -7.21
C GLY A 202 5.29 5.81 -8.61
N SER A 203 5.41 4.58 -9.13
CA SER A 203 4.84 4.19 -10.43
C SER A 203 3.38 3.75 -10.34
N TYR A 204 2.80 3.68 -9.14
CA TYR A 204 1.42 3.25 -8.88
C TYR A 204 0.64 4.37 -8.18
N PRO A 205 -0.70 4.40 -8.30
CA PRO A 205 -1.53 5.29 -7.49
C PRO A 205 -1.37 4.97 -5.99
N VAL A 206 -1.08 6.00 -5.20
CA VAL A 206 -0.94 5.96 -3.75
C VAL A 206 -2.03 6.82 -3.12
N GLN A 207 -2.69 6.30 -2.08
CA GLN A 207 -3.69 7.08 -1.34
C GLN A 207 -3.02 7.96 -0.29
N TRP A 208 -3.37 9.25 -0.23
CA TRP A 208 -3.07 10.05 0.95
C TRP A 208 -4.14 9.79 2.02
N ARG A 209 -3.92 8.74 2.81
CA ARG A 209 -4.92 8.21 3.74
C ARG A 209 -5.32 9.24 4.79
N VAL A 210 -6.62 9.29 5.10
CA VAL A 210 -7.16 10.11 6.20
C VAL A 210 -6.53 9.74 7.55
N SER A 211 -6.20 8.46 7.76
CA SER A 211 -5.49 8.00 8.97
C SER A 211 -4.11 8.62 9.14
N ASP A 212 -3.48 9.03 8.03
CA ASP A 212 -2.14 9.60 7.98
C ASP A 212 -2.20 11.14 7.94
N GLY A 213 -3.39 11.73 8.12
CA GLY A 213 -3.64 13.17 8.06
C GLY A 213 -3.99 13.69 6.66
N GLY A 214 -4.22 12.80 5.70
CA GLY A 214 -4.56 13.18 4.32
C GLY A 214 -6.04 13.42 4.06
N ASN A 215 -6.35 13.72 2.81
CA ASN A 215 -7.69 14.00 2.30
C ASN A 215 -8.40 12.75 1.74
N GLY A 216 -7.76 11.59 1.71
CA GLY A 216 -8.32 10.36 1.17
C GLY A 216 -8.24 10.23 -0.35
N HIS A 217 -7.71 11.25 -1.05
CA HIS A 217 -7.49 11.24 -2.49
C HIS A 217 -6.35 10.31 -2.88
N TRP A 218 -6.27 9.98 -4.17
CA TRP A 218 -5.24 9.13 -4.74
C TRP A 218 -4.34 9.92 -5.67
N TYR A 219 -3.05 9.60 -5.69
CA TYR A 219 -2.03 10.36 -6.40
C TYR A 219 -1.06 9.43 -7.13
N GLN A 220 -0.61 9.79 -8.32
CA GLN A 220 0.39 9.03 -9.07
C GLN A 220 1.34 9.94 -9.83
N LEU A 221 2.64 9.67 -9.79
CA LEU A 221 3.61 10.31 -10.67
C LEU A 221 3.48 9.72 -12.08
N SER A 222 3.30 10.59 -13.07
CA SER A 222 3.42 10.27 -14.49
C SER A 222 4.81 10.72 -14.98
N PRO A 223 5.78 9.79 -15.14
CA PRO A 223 7.17 10.14 -15.46
C PRO A 223 7.38 10.52 -16.94
N ALA A 224 6.33 10.44 -17.76
CA ALA A 224 6.42 10.80 -19.17
C ALA A 224 6.38 12.33 -19.34
N LEU A 225 7.44 12.87 -19.95
CA LEU A 225 7.60 14.30 -20.20
C LEU A 225 6.57 14.80 -21.22
N ARG A 226 5.63 15.63 -20.77
CA ARG A 226 4.57 16.23 -21.58
C ARG A 226 4.54 17.74 -21.40
N THR A 227 4.00 18.46 -22.39
CA THR A 227 3.59 19.85 -22.17
C THR A 227 2.42 19.88 -21.18
N TRP A 228 2.23 21.00 -20.48
CA TRP A 228 1.15 21.10 -19.49
C TRP A 228 -0.24 20.74 -20.08
N PRO A 229 -0.65 21.24 -21.27
CA PRO A 229 -1.94 20.85 -21.84
C PRO A 229 -2.06 19.36 -22.16
N ALA A 230 -0.96 18.74 -22.61
CA ALA A 230 -0.94 17.31 -22.88
C ALA A 230 -0.92 16.46 -21.59
N ALA A 231 -0.28 16.95 -20.52
CA ALA A 231 -0.32 16.33 -19.21
C ALA A 231 -1.72 16.40 -18.60
N ARG A 232 -2.40 17.55 -18.74
CA ARG A 232 -3.81 17.72 -18.34
C ARG A 232 -4.73 16.75 -19.07
N ALA A 233 -4.67 16.74 -20.41
CA ALA A 233 -5.52 15.83 -21.20
C ALA A 233 -5.27 14.36 -20.85
N PHE A 234 -4.01 13.98 -20.59
CA PHE A 234 -3.67 12.63 -20.15
C PHE A 234 -4.21 12.29 -18.75
N ALA A 235 -4.24 13.25 -17.83
CA ALA A 235 -4.84 13.05 -16.50
C ALA A 235 -6.36 12.90 -16.59
N GLU A 236 -7.02 13.73 -17.40
CA GLU A 236 -8.46 13.67 -17.66
C GLU A 236 -8.88 12.35 -18.34
N ASP A 237 -8.08 11.83 -19.27
CA ASP A 237 -8.29 10.52 -19.94
C ASP A 237 -8.16 9.31 -19.00
N LEU A 238 -7.59 9.52 -17.80
CA LEU A 238 -7.48 8.50 -16.75
C LEU A 238 -8.52 8.69 -15.63
N GLY A 239 -9.55 9.51 -15.86
CA GLY A 239 -10.58 9.83 -14.86
C GLY A 239 -10.07 10.69 -13.70
N GLY A 240 -8.88 11.28 -13.83
CA GLY A 240 -8.27 12.14 -12.83
C GLY A 240 -8.09 13.57 -13.32
N HIS A 241 -7.27 14.34 -12.61
CA HIS A 241 -6.83 15.65 -13.05
C HIS A 241 -5.38 15.89 -12.64
N LEU A 242 -4.74 16.92 -13.21
CA LEU A 242 -3.46 17.36 -12.67
C LEU A 242 -3.65 17.79 -11.22
N VAL A 243 -2.72 17.36 -10.36
CA VAL A 243 -2.84 17.52 -8.91
C VAL A 243 -3.06 18.98 -8.50
N THR A 244 -3.93 19.14 -7.53
CA THR A 244 -4.22 20.40 -6.85
C THR A 244 -3.65 20.35 -5.45
N VAL A 245 -3.25 21.51 -4.91
CA VAL A 245 -2.59 21.55 -3.59
C VAL A 245 -3.16 22.69 -2.78
N ASN A 246 -3.87 22.34 -1.71
CA ASN A 246 -4.62 23.28 -0.88
C ASN A 246 -4.07 23.38 0.55
N SER A 247 -2.98 22.66 0.87
CA SER A 247 -2.33 22.73 2.18
C SER A 247 -0.82 22.45 2.12
N ALA A 248 -0.09 22.86 3.16
CA ALA A 248 1.34 22.59 3.27
C ALA A 248 1.66 21.10 3.46
N ASP A 249 0.77 20.35 4.13
CA ASP A 249 0.94 18.90 4.32
C ASP A 249 0.73 18.14 3.00
N GLU A 250 -0.24 18.58 2.18
CA GLU A 250 -0.47 18.05 0.83
C GLU A 250 0.72 18.32 -0.09
N ASP A 251 1.25 19.54 -0.06
CA ASP A 251 2.44 19.92 -0.82
C ASP A 251 3.62 19.01 -0.47
N GLY A 252 3.84 18.78 0.84
CA GLY A 252 4.87 17.85 1.31
C GLY A 252 4.68 16.42 0.83
N PHE A 253 3.43 15.93 0.81
CA PHE A 253 3.09 14.61 0.29
C PHE A 253 3.37 14.51 -1.23
N VAL A 254 2.88 15.48 -2.02
CA VAL A 254 3.06 15.52 -3.49
C VAL A 254 4.54 15.65 -3.86
N VAL A 255 5.31 16.51 -3.17
CA VAL A 255 6.76 16.64 -3.39
C VAL A 255 7.48 15.31 -3.12
N GLY A 256 7.04 14.55 -2.11
CA GLY A 256 7.54 13.21 -1.82
C GLY A 256 7.40 12.23 -3.00
N LEU A 257 6.35 12.37 -3.81
CA LEU A 257 6.14 11.55 -5.02
C LEU A 257 7.08 11.94 -6.16
N THR A 258 7.44 13.22 -6.28
CA THR A 258 8.24 13.74 -7.40
C THR A 258 9.76 13.55 -7.25
N THR A 259 10.25 13.29 -6.03
CA THR A 259 11.68 13.39 -5.68
C THR A 259 12.48 12.08 -5.80
N VAL A 260 11.92 11.09 -6.50
CA VAL A 260 12.52 9.74 -6.64
C VAL A 260 13.22 9.54 -8.00
N PRO A 261 14.10 10.46 -8.47
CA PRO A 261 15.41 10.02 -8.99
C PRO A 261 16.59 10.99 -8.69
N PRO A 262 17.86 10.58 -8.87
CA PRO A 262 19.04 11.13 -8.17
C PRO A 262 19.35 12.62 -8.46
N PRO A 263 20.16 13.26 -7.59
CA PRO A 263 20.59 14.64 -7.75
C PRO A 263 21.15 14.92 -9.15
N GLY A 264 20.56 15.88 -9.86
CA GLY A 264 21.02 16.32 -11.19
C GLY A 264 20.12 15.98 -12.37
N SER A 265 18.93 15.42 -12.15
CA SER A 265 17.95 15.14 -13.22
C SER A 265 17.25 16.39 -13.77
N GLY A 266 17.24 17.52 -13.05
CA GLY A 266 16.72 18.80 -13.54
C GLY A 266 15.25 18.76 -13.98
N ARG A 267 14.45 17.83 -13.46
CA ARG A 267 13.07 17.64 -13.87
C ARG A 267 12.14 18.42 -12.96
N ASN A 268 11.31 19.25 -13.56
CA ASN A 268 10.17 19.87 -12.90
C ASN A 268 8.95 18.96 -13.05
N CYS A 269 7.96 19.15 -12.18
CA CYS A 269 6.72 18.38 -12.22
C CYS A 269 5.52 19.31 -12.34
N TRP A 270 4.67 19.11 -13.35
CA TRP A 270 3.44 19.89 -13.54
C TRP A 270 2.44 19.64 -12.42
N LEU A 271 1.86 20.75 -11.94
CA LEU A 271 0.68 20.80 -11.07
C LEU A 271 -0.53 21.27 -11.90
N GLY A 272 -1.73 21.18 -11.34
CA GLY A 272 -2.98 21.64 -11.96
C GLY A 272 -3.18 23.17 -11.93
N GLY A 273 -2.22 23.94 -11.43
CA GLY A 273 -2.32 25.40 -11.35
C GLY A 273 -2.03 26.05 -12.70
N PHE A 274 -2.88 26.99 -13.11
CA PHE A 274 -2.65 27.78 -14.32
C PHE A 274 -3.26 29.18 -14.21
N GLN A 275 -2.78 30.11 -15.04
CA GLN A 275 -3.42 31.42 -15.23
C GLN A 275 -4.30 31.41 -16.47
N GLN A 276 -5.52 31.96 -16.35
CA GLN A 276 -6.41 32.13 -17.49
C GLN A 276 -5.85 33.16 -18.48
N GLU A 277 -6.19 33.00 -19.76
CA GLU A 277 -5.77 33.97 -20.79
C GLU A 277 -6.29 35.38 -20.47
N GLY A 278 -5.39 36.36 -20.47
CA GLY A 278 -5.71 37.74 -20.11
C GLY A 278 -5.79 38.01 -18.60
N ALA A 279 -5.41 37.05 -17.75
CA ALA A 279 -5.15 37.28 -16.33
C ALA A 279 -4.06 38.34 -16.12
N CYS A 280 -4.03 38.90 -14.92
CA CYS A 280 -3.01 39.88 -14.56
C CYS A 280 -1.70 39.20 -14.18
N GLU A 281 -0.66 39.50 -14.94
CA GLU A 281 0.67 38.94 -14.80
C GLU A 281 1.50 39.66 -13.72
N PRO A 282 2.42 38.97 -13.01
CA PRO A 282 2.61 37.51 -12.99
C PRO A 282 1.82 36.82 -11.86
N ALA A 283 1.31 37.57 -10.88
CA ALA A 283 0.93 37.04 -9.58
C ALA A 283 -0.57 36.82 -9.35
N CYS A 284 -1.46 37.21 -10.27
CA CYS A 284 -2.89 37.09 -10.07
C CYS A 284 -3.60 36.30 -11.18
N GLY A 285 -4.81 35.81 -10.87
CA GLY A 285 -5.59 34.98 -11.79
C GLY A 285 -5.16 33.51 -11.87
N TRP A 286 -4.34 33.05 -10.92
CA TRP A 286 -4.06 31.63 -10.73
C TRP A 286 -5.33 30.88 -10.29
N THR A 287 -5.58 29.72 -10.90
CA THR A 287 -6.70 28.84 -10.59
C THR A 287 -6.29 27.38 -10.76
N TRP A 288 -6.97 26.48 -10.05
CA TRP A 288 -6.81 25.04 -10.20
C TRP A 288 -7.67 24.51 -11.36
N VAL A 289 -7.21 23.44 -12.01
CA VAL A 289 -7.99 22.73 -13.05
C VAL A 289 -9.36 22.23 -12.56
N THR A 290 -9.51 22.01 -11.25
CA THR A 290 -10.75 21.61 -10.59
C THR A 290 -11.70 22.77 -10.31
N GLY A 291 -11.22 24.02 -10.40
CA GLY A 291 -11.98 25.21 -10.01
C GLY A 291 -11.99 25.51 -8.51
N GLU A 292 -11.27 24.72 -7.70
CA GLU A 292 -11.06 24.99 -6.28
C GLU A 292 -10.37 26.34 -6.03
N GLU A 293 -10.51 26.86 -4.81
CA GLU A 293 -9.93 28.14 -4.42
C GLU A 293 -8.39 28.07 -4.35
N PHE A 294 -7.73 28.90 -5.15
CA PHE A 294 -6.26 29.03 -5.15
C PHE A 294 -5.80 29.91 -3.97
N SER A 295 -5.81 29.34 -2.76
CA SER A 295 -5.53 30.06 -1.50
C SER A 295 -4.19 29.71 -0.85
N PHE A 296 -3.75 28.46 -0.97
CA PHE A 296 -2.44 28.01 -0.52
C PHE A 296 -1.40 28.21 -1.63
N THR A 297 -0.18 28.65 -1.26
CA THR A 297 0.93 28.77 -2.21
C THR A 297 2.26 28.39 -1.60
N ASN A 298 3.12 27.75 -2.38
CA ASN A 298 4.51 27.45 -2.01
C ASN A 298 5.50 27.96 -3.07
N TRP A 299 5.33 29.20 -3.53
CA TRP A 299 6.21 29.82 -4.52
C TRP A 299 7.68 29.84 -4.10
N LEU A 300 8.57 29.60 -5.07
CA LEU A 300 9.99 29.93 -4.95
C LEU A 300 10.18 31.42 -4.65
N PRO A 301 11.30 31.82 -4.03
CA PRO A 301 11.63 33.23 -3.87
C PRO A 301 11.65 33.97 -5.22
N ASN A 302 10.83 35.02 -5.31
CA ASN A 302 10.59 35.85 -6.51
C ASN A 302 9.67 35.23 -7.58
N GLU A 303 9.03 34.10 -7.32
CA GLU A 303 7.97 33.56 -8.19
C GLU A 303 6.57 33.99 -7.73
N PRO A 304 5.58 34.01 -8.65
CA PRO A 304 5.73 33.85 -10.11
C PRO A 304 6.37 35.08 -10.75
N ASN A 305 7.20 34.89 -11.78
CA ASN A 305 8.02 35.96 -12.38
C ASN A 305 7.72 36.26 -13.85
N ASN A 306 7.00 35.38 -14.54
CA ASN A 306 6.70 35.41 -15.97
C ASN A 306 7.91 35.75 -16.86
N ILE A 307 9.03 35.06 -16.64
CA ILE A 307 10.33 35.33 -17.29
C ILE A 307 10.28 35.22 -18.82
N SER A 308 9.42 34.34 -19.36
CA SER A 308 9.27 34.14 -20.81
C SER A 308 8.20 35.03 -21.45
N GLY A 309 7.36 35.68 -20.63
CA GLY A 309 6.21 36.48 -21.07
C GLY A 309 4.95 35.68 -21.41
N ASP A 310 4.96 34.35 -21.23
CA ASP A 310 3.81 33.44 -21.36
C ASP A 310 3.90 32.26 -20.36
N ASP A 311 4.54 32.47 -19.20
CA ASP A 311 4.65 31.45 -18.16
C ASP A 311 3.36 31.41 -17.33
N LYS A 312 2.44 30.54 -17.74
CA LYS A 312 1.07 30.48 -17.20
C LYS A 312 0.70 29.15 -16.57
N TYR A 313 1.67 28.28 -16.34
CA TYR A 313 1.48 26.94 -15.81
C TYR A 313 2.36 26.67 -14.60
N LEU A 314 1.78 26.08 -13.56
CA LEU A 314 2.43 25.83 -12.29
C LEU A 314 3.24 24.52 -12.35
N ASN A 315 4.49 24.55 -11.91
CA ASN A 315 5.27 23.34 -11.66
C ASN A 315 6.00 23.36 -10.31
N ILE A 316 6.29 22.18 -9.79
CA ILE A 316 7.24 21.95 -8.72
C ILE A 316 8.66 21.99 -9.32
N TRP A 317 9.51 22.81 -8.73
CA TRP A 317 10.93 22.91 -9.03
C TRP A 317 11.73 21.86 -8.24
N ILE A 318 13.01 21.67 -8.58
CA ILE A 318 13.90 20.68 -7.92
C ILE A 318 14.04 20.89 -6.39
N THR A 319 13.69 22.07 -5.88
CA THR A 319 13.70 22.39 -4.44
C THR A 319 12.40 22.00 -3.72
N GLY A 320 11.39 21.48 -4.42
CA GLY A 320 10.06 21.22 -3.91
C GLY A 320 9.12 22.43 -3.91
N GLN A 321 9.60 23.62 -4.25
CA GLN A 321 8.81 24.85 -4.30
C GLN A 321 8.32 25.15 -5.72
N TRP A 322 7.30 26.01 -5.84
CA TRP A 322 6.59 26.24 -7.09
C TRP A 322 7.23 27.31 -7.96
N ASN A 323 7.08 27.15 -9.27
CA ASN A 323 7.49 28.08 -10.32
C ASN A 323 6.42 28.15 -11.42
N ASP A 324 6.30 29.29 -12.09
CA ASP A 324 5.51 29.45 -13.31
C ASP A 324 6.37 29.13 -14.55
N ALA A 325 5.81 28.39 -15.50
CA ALA A 325 6.55 27.96 -16.67
C ALA A 325 5.73 28.01 -17.96
N SER A 326 6.46 28.18 -19.07
CA SER A 326 5.87 28.35 -20.39
C SER A 326 5.19 27.08 -20.92
N PRO A 327 4.18 27.20 -21.80
CA PRO A 327 3.50 26.08 -22.46
C PRO A 327 4.41 25.09 -23.19
N TRP A 328 5.61 25.54 -23.57
CA TRP A 328 6.53 24.79 -24.43
C TRP A 328 7.47 23.87 -23.65
N HIS A 329 7.53 24.03 -22.32
CA HIS A 329 8.30 23.11 -21.48
C HIS A 329 7.61 21.75 -21.44
N THR A 330 8.43 20.69 -21.36
CA THR A 330 7.94 19.36 -21.06
C THR A 330 8.43 18.95 -19.69
N ALA A 331 7.54 18.43 -18.87
CA ALA A 331 7.83 17.99 -17.51
C ALA A 331 7.02 16.73 -17.20
N GLU A 332 7.40 16.07 -16.12
CA GLU A 332 6.60 15.01 -15.50
C GLU A 332 5.35 15.65 -14.89
N SER A 333 4.37 14.87 -14.45
CA SER A 333 3.17 15.41 -13.81
C SER A 333 2.67 14.49 -12.71
N VAL A 334 2.04 15.04 -11.67
CA VAL A 334 1.29 14.23 -10.71
C VAL A 334 -0.19 14.28 -11.07
N ILE A 335 -0.80 13.10 -11.15
CA ILE A 335 -2.24 12.91 -11.37
C ILE A 335 -2.89 12.71 -10.02
N GLU A 336 -4.04 13.32 -9.82
CA GLU A 336 -4.87 13.20 -8.63
C GLU A 336 -6.25 12.64 -9.02
N TRP A 337 -6.76 11.72 -8.20
CA TRP A 337 -8.15 11.24 -8.23
C TRP A 337 -8.82 11.56 -6.89
N SER A 338 -9.91 12.31 -6.98
CA SER A 338 -10.72 12.77 -5.85
C SER A 338 -12.21 12.46 -6.05
N ALA A 339 -12.59 11.90 -7.20
CA ALA A 339 -13.97 11.58 -7.55
C ALA A 339 -14.55 10.48 -6.65
N ASP A 340 -15.77 10.72 -6.18
CA ASP A 340 -16.65 9.77 -5.50
C ASP A 340 -18.04 9.99 -6.10
N CYS A 341 -18.25 9.45 -7.30
CA CYS A 341 -19.48 9.68 -8.06
C CYS A 341 -20.70 9.08 -7.35
N ASN A 342 -20.48 7.97 -6.63
CA ASN A 342 -21.55 7.21 -6.00
C ASN A 342 -21.87 7.78 -4.60
N ASN A 343 -21.07 8.75 -4.14
CA ASN A 343 -21.19 9.49 -2.89
C ASN A 343 -21.21 8.58 -1.65
N ASP A 344 -20.47 7.47 -1.68
CA ASP A 344 -20.34 6.56 -0.54
C ASP A 344 -19.25 6.97 0.46
N GLY A 345 -18.53 8.05 0.16
CA GLY A 345 -17.46 8.62 0.96
C GLY A 345 -16.10 8.00 0.69
N ILE A 346 -15.96 7.15 -0.34
CA ILE A 346 -14.70 6.52 -0.75
C ILE A 346 -14.38 6.96 -2.18
N VAL A 347 -13.15 7.44 -2.40
CA VAL A 347 -12.70 7.80 -3.75
C VAL A 347 -12.72 6.58 -4.65
N ASP A 348 -13.41 6.71 -5.79
CA ASP A 348 -13.72 5.69 -6.78
C ASP A 348 -12.47 4.93 -7.24
N LYS A 349 -11.36 5.66 -7.48
CA LYS A 349 -10.07 5.07 -7.86
C LYS A 349 -9.62 3.97 -6.90
N GLY A 350 -9.81 4.19 -5.60
CA GLY A 350 -9.48 3.21 -4.58
C GLY A 350 -10.40 2.00 -4.56
N GLN A 351 -11.67 2.17 -4.95
CA GLN A 351 -12.64 1.07 -5.04
C GLN A 351 -12.37 0.19 -6.26
N ILE A 352 -12.03 0.80 -7.40
CA ILE A 352 -11.60 0.06 -8.61
C ILE A 352 -10.39 -0.82 -8.30
N LEU A 353 -9.36 -0.24 -7.68
CA LEU A 353 -8.12 -0.97 -7.36
C LEU A 353 -8.35 -2.14 -6.39
N ARG A 354 -9.36 -2.04 -5.52
CA ARG A 354 -9.79 -3.12 -4.61
C ARG A 354 -10.79 -4.11 -5.24
N GLY A 355 -11.15 -3.94 -6.52
CA GLY A 355 -12.16 -4.75 -7.20
C GLY A 355 -13.58 -4.58 -6.62
N GLN A 356 -13.83 -3.48 -5.91
CA GLN A 356 -15.14 -3.16 -5.31
C GLN A 356 -16.07 -2.51 -6.33
N LEU A 357 -15.50 -1.78 -7.29
CA LEU A 357 -16.19 -1.29 -8.47
C LEU A 357 -15.55 -1.88 -9.73
N ALA A 358 -16.39 -2.19 -10.72
CA ALA A 358 -15.92 -2.56 -12.04
C ALA A 358 -15.53 -1.30 -12.82
N ASP A 359 -14.45 -1.41 -13.60
CA ASP A 359 -13.95 -0.44 -14.57
C ASP A 359 -13.54 -1.27 -15.79
N THR A 360 -14.46 -1.40 -16.75
CA THR A 360 -14.35 -2.42 -17.82
C THR A 360 -13.46 -1.95 -18.96
N ASP A 361 -13.48 -0.67 -19.27
CA ASP A 361 -12.62 -0.08 -20.31
C ASP A 361 -11.29 0.47 -19.76
N ASN A 362 -11.10 0.44 -18.43
CA ASN A 362 -9.89 0.88 -17.71
C ASN A 362 -9.60 2.38 -17.89
N ASP A 363 -10.64 3.20 -18.05
CA ASP A 363 -10.51 4.65 -18.16
C ASP A 363 -10.33 5.31 -16.76
N GLY A 364 -10.45 4.54 -15.67
CA GLY A 364 -10.27 5.01 -14.30
C GLY A 364 -11.52 5.61 -13.66
N ILE A 365 -12.64 5.59 -14.36
CA ILE A 365 -13.97 5.96 -13.89
C ILE A 365 -14.76 4.64 -13.71
N PRO A 366 -15.41 4.40 -12.56
CA PRO A 366 -16.16 3.16 -12.39
C PRO A 366 -17.34 3.05 -13.35
N ASN A 367 -17.67 1.84 -13.81
CA ASN A 367 -18.86 1.57 -14.64
C ASN A 367 -20.19 2.13 -14.06
N VAL A 368 -20.27 2.30 -12.74
CA VAL A 368 -21.45 2.88 -12.07
C VAL A 368 -21.52 4.41 -12.17
N CYS A 369 -20.36 5.04 -12.34
CA CYS A 369 -20.15 6.47 -12.55
C CYS A 369 -20.20 6.81 -14.03
N GLU A 370 -19.66 5.92 -14.84
CA GLU A 370 -19.75 5.99 -16.27
C GLU A 370 -21.16 5.69 -16.70
N CYS A 371 -21.68 6.53 -17.57
CA CYS A 371 -22.86 6.17 -18.30
C CYS A 371 -22.49 5.27 -19.48
N VAL A 372 -21.84 4.13 -19.20
CA VAL A 372 -21.34 3.17 -20.21
C VAL A 372 -22.44 2.76 -21.19
N CYS A 373 -23.67 2.70 -20.66
CA CYS A 373 -24.85 2.30 -21.40
C CYS A 373 -25.56 3.46 -22.11
N ASP A 374 -25.12 4.72 -21.94
CA ASP A 374 -25.59 5.89 -22.72
C ASP A 374 -24.78 6.00 -24.01
N VAL A 375 -25.04 5.05 -24.90
CA VAL A 375 -24.38 4.99 -26.22
C VAL A 375 -24.82 6.13 -27.13
N PHE A 376 -25.93 6.81 -26.79
CA PHE A 376 -26.39 8.00 -27.50
C PHE A 376 -25.80 9.32 -26.98
N ARG A 377 -25.06 9.28 -25.86
CA ARG A 377 -24.40 10.42 -25.20
C ARG A 377 -25.36 11.57 -24.89
N ASP A 378 -26.59 11.25 -24.49
CA ASP A 378 -27.62 12.21 -24.13
C ASP A 378 -27.86 12.35 -22.62
N PHE A 379 -26.93 11.80 -21.83
CA PHE A 379 -26.95 11.68 -20.39
C PHE A 379 -28.16 10.90 -19.83
N ASN A 380 -28.78 10.03 -20.63
CA ASN A 380 -29.89 9.20 -20.18
C ASN A 380 -29.84 7.80 -20.81
N VAL A 381 -29.56 6.77 -20.00
CA VAL A 381 -29.74 5.38 -20.44
C VAL A 381 -31.22 5.07 -20.55
N ASN A 382 -31.72 4.94 -21.77
CA ASN A 382 -33.14 4.79 -22.04
C ASN A 382 -33.45 3.86 -23.24
N GLY A 383 -34.68 3.94 -23.75
CA GLY A 383 -35.13 3.11 -24.87
C GLY A 383 -34.37 3.34 -26.17
N ILE A 384 -33.68 4.48 -26.30
CA ILE A 384 -32.80 4.77 -27.44
C ILE A 384 -31.57 3.88 -27.38
N ASP A 385 -30.90 3.81 -26.24
CA ASP A 385 -29.70 2.99 -26.03
C ASP A 385 -29.99 1.50 -26.15
N LEU A 386 -31.11 1.07 -25.57
CA LEU A 386 -31.60 -0.31 -25.73
C LEU A 386 -31.83 -0.65 -27.21
N GLY A 387 -32.31 0.32 -27.99
CA GLY A 387 -32.49 0.16 -29.43
C GLY A 387 -31.17 -0.09 -30.16
N VAL A 388 -30.09 0.57 -29.73
CA VAL A 388 -28.73 0.34 -30.28
C VAL A 388 -28.22 -1.04 -29.89
N LEU A 389 -28.34 -1.43 -28.62
CA LEU A 389 -27.89 -2.74 -28.13
C LEU A 389 -28.59 -3.88 -28.86
N LEU A 390 -29.91 -3.82 -28.97
CA LEU A 390 -30.69 -4.83 -29.70
C LEU A 390 -30.35 -4.86 -31.19
N GLY A 391 -29.92 -3.73 -31.76
CA GLY A 391 -29.44 -3.63 -33.14
C GLY A 391 -28.06 -4.27 -33.36
N GLN A 392 -27.25 -4.41 -32.30
CA GLN A 392 -25.91 -4.99 -32.34
C GLN A 392 -25.84 -6.41 -31.75
N TRP A 393 -26.99 -7.02 -31.43
CA TRP A 393 -27.06 -8.35 -30.82
C TRP A 393 -26.27 -9.44 -31.58
N GLY A 394 -25.45 -10.19 -30.85
CA GLY A 394 -24.59 -11.24 -31.40
C GLY A 394 -23.10 -10.87 -31.39
N PRO A 395 -22.25 -11.54 -32.19
CA PRO A 395 -20.80 -11.36 -32.13
C PRO A 395 -20.36 -9.92 -32.36
N ALA A 396 -19.54 -9.40 -31.46
CA ALA A 396 -18.98 -8.06 -31.55
C ALA A 396 -17.98 -7.94 -32.71
N ASN A 397 -17.91 -6.74 -33.28
CA ASN A 397 -16.91 -6.37 -34.28
C ASN A 397 -16.36 -4.97 -33.94
N GLN A 398 -15.43 -4.47 -34.75
CA GLN A 398 -14.77 -3.16 -34.52
C GLN A 398 -15.71 -1.94 -34.49
N PHE A 399 -17.00 -2.09 -34.83
CA PHE A 399 -18.02 -1.03 -34.75
C PHE A 399 -19.08 -1.30 -33.67
N THR A 400 -18.94 -2.38 -32.91
CA THR A 400 -19.83 -2.70 -31.78
C THR A 400 -19.46 -1.81 -30.60
N VAL A 401 -20.46 -1.13 -30.03
CA VAL A 401 -20.31 -0.21 -28.90
C VAL A 401 -21.15 -0.66 -27.69
N THR A 402 -21.89 -1.76 -27.82
CA THR A 402 -22.81 -2.28 -26.80
C THR A 402 -22.40 -3.63 -26.24
N ASP A 403 -21.15 -4.05 -26.49
CA ASP A 403 -20.50 -5.17 -25.80
C ASP A 403 -19.88 -4.59 -24.52
N PHE A 404 -20.75 -4.35 -23.54
CA PHE A 404 -20.44 -3.60 -22.34
C PHE A 404 -19.59 -4.40 -21.35
N ASN A 405 -19.63 -5.73 -21.44
CA ASN A 405 -18.77 -6.61 -20.62
C ASN A 405 -17.46 -7.02 -21.33
N GLY A 406 -17.29 -6.65 -22.60
CA GLY A 406 -16.08 -6.86 -23.39
C GLY A 406 -15.79 -8.34 -23.71
N ASP A 407 -16.79 -9.21 -23.68
CA ASP A 407 -16.61 -10.66 -23.89
C ASP A 407 -16.59 -11.08 -25.37
N GLY A 408 -16.82 -10.12 -26.27
CA GLY A 408 -16.83 -10.31 -27.71
C GLY A 408 -18.21 -10.68 -28.27
N VAL A 409 -19.28 -10.66 -27.48
CA VAL A 409 -20.66 -10.95 -27.88
C VAL A 409 -21.63 -10.02 -27.17
N VAL A 410 -22.50 -9.34 -27.92
CA VAL A 410 -23.64 -8.61 -27.37
C VAL A 410 -24.78 -9.59 -27.07
N ASP A 411 -25.05 -9.85 -25.80
CA ASP A 411 -26.10 -10.77 -25.37
C ASP A 411 -26.91 -10.31 -24.15
N GLY A 412 -27.55 -11.28 -23.45
CA GLY A 412 -28.37 -11.01 -22.28
C GLY A 412 -27.59 -10.40 -21.12
N SER A 413 -26.27 -10.57 -21.09
CA SER A 413 -25.37 -10.00 -20.09
C SER A 413 -25.26 -8.48 -20.26
N ASP A 414 -25.03 -8.01 -21.49
CA ASP A 414 -25.00 -6.58 -21.83
C ASP A 414 -26.36 -5.93 -21.63
N LEU A 415 -27.44 -6.63 -22.02
CA LEU A 415 -28.79 -6.16 -21.75
C LEU A 415 -29.04 -6.02 -20.25
N GLY A 416 -28.50 -6.93 -19.45
CA GLY A 416 -28.54 -6.85 -17.99
C GLY A 416 -27.85 -5.60 -17.46
N GLN A 417 -26.67 -5.26 -18.00
CA GLN A 417 -25.94 -4.04 -17.64
C GLN A 417 -26.69 -2.76 -18.06
N LEU A 418 -27.24 -2.72 -19.28
CA LEU A 418 -28.04 -1.59 -19.76
C LEU A 418 -29.28 -1.34 -18.90
N LEU A 419 -30.00 -2.40 -18.55
CA LEU A 419 -31.19 -2.27 -17.72
C LEU A 419 -30.85 -1.92 -16.27
N ALA A 420 -29.68 -2.31 -15.77
CA ALA A 420 -29.20 -1.90 -14.45
C ALA A 420 -28.86 -0.40 -14.40
N ALA A 421 -28.37 0.16 -15.51
CA ALA A 421 -28.03 1.57 -15.65
C ALA A 421 -29.23 2.46 -16.08
N TRP A 422 -30.44 1.91 -16.20
CA TRP A 422 -31.59 2.62 -16.77
C TRP A 422 -31.98 3.89 -16.00
N GLY A 423 -31.95 5.03 -16.67
CA GLY A 423 -32.29 6.33 -16.09
C GLY A 423 -31.30 7.44 -16.47
N PRO A 424 -31.46 8.63 -15.88
CA PRO A 424 -30.48 9.71 -16.04
C PRO A 424 -29.13 9.31 -15.45
N CYS A 425 -28.06 9.68 -16.15
CA CYS A 425 -26.69 9.50 -15.70
C CYS A 425 -26.43 10.35 -14.44
N PRO A 426 -25.62 9.88 -13.48
CA PRO A 426 -25.02 10.74 -12.47
C PRO A 426 -24.23 11.86 -13.18
N ASN A 427 -24.35 13.10 -12.67
CA ASN A 427 -23.60 14.26 -13.19
C ASN A 427 -22.17 14.28 -12.66
#